data_AF-A0A438MHS0-F1
#
_entry.id   AF-A0A438MHS0-F1
#
_cell.length_a   1.000
_cell.length_b   1.000
_cell.length_c   1.000
_cell.angle_alpha   90.00
_cell.angle_beta   90.00
_cell.angle_gamma   90.00
#
_symmetry.space_group_name_H-M   'P 1'
#
loop_
_entity.id
_entity.type
_entity.pdbx_description
1 polymer ?
#
loop_
_entity_poly.entity_id
_entity_poly.type
_entity_poly.pdbx_seq_one_letter_code
_entity_poly.pdbx_strand_id
1 'polypeptide(L)' 'MWVIPTAGHVDHGRSTLIRAFTGMEPDRWAEERRRGMTIDLGFA' A
#
# COMPACT_ATOMS: atom_id res chain seq x y z
N MET A 1 -12.07 -18.06 2.21
CA MET A 1 -11.57 -16.68 2.18
C MET A 1 -10.07 -16.74 1.99
N TRP A 2 -9.51 -15.97 1.05
CA TRP A 2 -8.06 -15.91 0.81
C TRP A 2 -7.55 -14.54 1.21
N VAL A 3 -6.41 -14.48 1.90
CA VAL A 3 -5.72 -13.23 2.26
C VAL A 3 -4.33 -13.29 1.63
N ILE A 4 -3.98 -12.25 0.86
CA ILE A 4 -2.71 -12.18 0.13
C ILE A 4 -1.91 -11.00 0.67
N PRO A 5 -0.82 -11.22 1.43
CA PRO A 5 0.05 -10.15 1.88
C PRO A 5 1.04 -9.75 0.79
N THR A 6 1.34 -8.45 0.67
CA THR A 6 2.44 -7.93 -0.17
C THR A 6 3.63 -7.51 0.69
N ALA A 7 4.82 -8.04 0.41
CA ALA A 7 6.07 -7.71 1.10
C ALA A 7 7.16 -7.27 0.10
N GLY A 8 8.20 -6.57 0.57
CA GLY A 8 9.23 -5.96 -0.28
C GLY A 8 10.05 -4.87 0.41
N HIS A 9 10.99 -4.26 -0.32
CA HIS A 9 11.75 -3.10 0.15
C HIS A 9 10.92 -1.81 0.04
N VAL A 10 11.21 -0.80 0.87
CA VAL A 10 10.56 0.53 0.78
C VAL A 10 10.73 1.09 -0.64
N ASP A 11 9.71 1.82 -1.12
CA ASP A 11 9.68 2.42 -2.46
C ASP A 11 9.73 1.46 -3.67
N HIS A 12 9.62 0.15 -3.48
CA HIS A 12 9.48 -0.82 -4.58
C HIS A 12 8.04 -0.95 -5.11
N GLY A 13 7.23 0.11 -5.02
CA GLY A 13 5.95 0.20 -5.72
C GLY A 13 4.81 -0.69 -5.21
N ARG A 14 4.86 -1.18 -3.96
CA ARG A 14 3.79 -2.03 -3.40
C ARG A 14 2.43 -1.32 -3.34
N SER A 15 2.36 -0.07 -2.89
CA SER A 15 1.10 0.70 -2.90
C SER A 15 0.55 0.87 -4.31
N THR A 16 1.44 1.10 -5.30
CA THR A 16 1.08 1.17 -6.73
C THR A 16 0.50 -0.16 -7.24
N LEU A 17 1.12 -1.29 -6.87
CA LEU A 17 0.65 -2.62 -7.26
C LEU A 17 -0.72 -2.91 -6.68
N ILE A 18 -0.92 -2.67 -5.38
CA ILE A 18 -2.21 -2.86 -4.72
C ILE A 18 -3.29 -2.03 -5.40
N ARG A 19 -3.01 -0.75 -5.67
CA ARG A 19 -3.96 0.14 -6.33
C ARG A 19 -4.30 -0.33 -7.75
N ALA A 20 -3.32 -0.77 -8.52
CA ALA A 20 -3.55 -1.28 -9.87
C ALA A 20 -4.40 -2.56 -9.86
N PHE A 21 -4.24 -3.41 -8.85
CA PHE A 21 -4.93 -4.70 -8.76
C PHE A 21 -6.33 -4.62 -8.14
N THR A 22 -6.52 -3.74 -7.16
CA THR A 22 -7.77 -3.64 -6.36
C THR A 22 -8.58 -2.38 -6.65
N GLY A 23 -7.96 -1.34 -7.24
CA GLY A 23 -8.55 0.00 -7.34
C GLY A 23 -8.60 0.78 -6.02
N MET A 24 -8.13 0.19 -4.91
CA MET A 24 -8.16 0.80 -3.58
C MET A 24 -6.82 1.45 -3.23
N GLU A 25 -6.88 2.58 -2.53
CA GLU A 25 -5.69 3.27 -1.99
C GLU A 25 -5.33 2.67 -0.62
N PRO A 26 -4.19 1.94 -0.50
CA PRO A 26 -3.80 1.33 0.78
C PRO A 26 -3.26 2.35 1.78
N ASP A 27 -2.75 3.50 1.31
CA ASP A 27 -2.22 4.57 2.14
C ASP A 27 -3.37 5.45 2.68
N ARG A 28 -3.68 5.28 3.97
CA ARG A 28 -4.85 5.85 4.64
C ARG A 28 -4.53 7.16 5.34
N TRP A 29 -3.28 7.35 5.75
CA TRP A 29 -2.87 8.54 6.48
C TRP A 29 -2.42 9.65 5.52
N ALA A 30 -2.80 10.89 5.84
CA ALA A 30 -2.32 12.05 5.08
C ALA A 30 -0.78 12.18 5.12
N GLU A 31 -0.13 11.66 6.16
CA GLU A 31 1.34 11.62 6.28
C GLU A 31 1.96 10.64 5.27
N GLU A 32 1.38 9.46 5.06
CA GLU A 32 1.86 8.46 4.09
C GLU A 32 1.86 9.04 2.68
N ARG A 33 0.75 9.68 2.31
CA ARG A 33 0.60 10.32 1.00
C ARG A 33 1.56 11.48 0.81
N ARG A 34 1.80 12.28 1.86
CA ARG A 34 2.72 13.42 1.81
C ARG A 34 4.17 12.95 1.67
N ARG A 35 4.54 11.84 2.33
CA ARG A 35 5.89 11.29 2.32
C ARG A 35 6.15 10.29 1.19
N GLY A 36 5.10 9.82 0.52
CA GLY A 36 5.19 8.76 -0.49
C GLY A 36 5.62 7.41 0.07
N MET A 37 5.41 7.16 1.36
CA MET A 37 5.84 5.93 2.04
C MET A 37 4.75 5.41 2.98
N THR A 38 4.60 4.09 3.02
CA THR A 38 3.70 3.40 3.95
C THR A 38 4.33 3.36 5.34
N ILE A 39 3.61 3.87 6.34
CA ILE A 39 4.09 3.95 7.73
C ILE A 39 3.38 2.93 8.64
N ASP A 40 2.23 2.43 8.20
CA ASP A 40 1.43 1.42 8.89
C ASP A 40 0.89 0.37 7.89
N LEU A 41 0.42 -0.78 8.38
CA LEU A 41 -0.13 -1.82 7.51
C LEU A 41 -1.45 -1.37 6.88
N GLY A 42 -1.43 -1.16 5.57
CA GLY A 42 -2.62 -0.92 4.75
C GLY A 42 -3.35 -2.23 4.39
N PHE A 43 -4.68 -2.16 4.29
CA PHE A 43 -5.53 -3.23 3.78
C PHE A 43 -6.38 -2.71 2.61
N ALA A 44 -6.48 -3.53 1.58
CA ALA A 44 -7.26 -3.34 0.37
C ALA A 44 -7.96 -4.64 0.00
#